data_AF-A0A7U9WZK2-F1
#
_entry.id   AF-A0A7U9WZK2-F1
#
_cell.length_a   1.000
_cell.length_b   1.000
_cell.length_c   1.000
_cell.angle_alpha   90.00
_cell.angle_beta   90.00
_cell.angle_gamma   90.00
#
_symmetry.space_group_name_H-M   'P 1'
#
loop_
_entity.id
_entity.type
_entity.pdbx_description
1 polymer ?
#
loop_
_entity_poly.entity_id
_entity_poly.type
_entity_poly.pdbx_seq_one_letter_code
_entity_poly.pdbx_strand_id
1 'polypeptide(L)'
;MAGGNFEEVISFLERDKNPCRIKMLKALSDKDYYDLNATVLEEHLTEALEFENSMDEQIFVEYVLNPRIEHEELFAWRNGIKERIDARAAAFRQEPTRIWKEVCAKVEIPTADAYPTLRMNPFTVLKEGRGSTVDQKILFVAVARSCGIPARLHPVTGEPQYYQNGAFYPVIESDKCLEQEYGSIVFLANGSKWVYLTDWSVEYMEDGAFRVLDMEESVWEQERLALEVEPGVYHVTTTVRLTDGSQRFMEYFFTLCPGEHREIVLERSNTEQEDALRIELPEIRLRLAKADAGQGSMDTLESLRAGQGAICIWICEGEEPTEHILNELLERMSDVLKCQERIFVLSEQVQKQDGTLAKLIHAAPNIRFAYVDNMTVAEQIAEAAGLTKKTYPLAIVLDEGGKAIYATCGYNVGSIAQMLMRI
;
A
#
# COMPACT_ATOMS: atom_id res chain seq x y z
N MET A 1 2.26 -0.96 -14.42
CA MET A 1 1.44 -0.33 -15.51
C MET A 1 1.84 1.13 -15.57
N ALA A 2 2.00 1.74 -16.75
CA ALA A 2 2.68 3.05 -16.90
C ALA A 2 1.92 4.28 -16.35
N GLY A 3 1.06 4.15 -15.35
CA GLY A 3 0.45 5.27 -14.60
C GLY A 3 -0.38 6.30 -15.40
N GLY A 4 -0.57 6.10 -16.70
CA GLY A 4 -1.12 7.10 -17.63
C GLY A 4 -0.05 7.80 -18.51
N ASN A 5 1.24 7.68 -18.17
CA ASN A 5 2.37 8.30 -18.88
C ASN A 5 3.07 7.33 -19.86
N PHE A 6 2.30 6.50 -20.56
CA PHE A 6 2.85 5.51 -21.50
C PHE A 6 3.67 6.14 -22.63
N GLU A 7 3.24 7.30 -23.13
CA GLU A 7 3.95 8.04 -24.19
C GLU A 7 5.33 8.53 -23.74
N GLU A 8 5.46 8.97 -22.48
CA GLU A 8 6.73 9.39 -21.90
C GLU A 8 7.71 8.22 -21.77
N VAL A 9 7.23 7.05 -21.34
CA VAL A 9 8.05 5.83 -21.28
C VAL A 9 8.57 5.43 -22.67
N ILE A 10 7.72 5.47 -23.70
CA ILE A 10 8.13 5.19 -25.08
C ILE A 10 9.15 6.22 -25.55
N SER A 11 8.85 7.51 -25.38
CA SER A 11 9.73 8.62 -25.77
C SER A 11 11.13 8.47 -25.16
N PHE A 12 11.20 8.09 -23.88
CA PHE A 12 12.46 7.82 -23.20
C PHE A 12 13.18 6.57 -23.75
N LEU A 13 12.47 5.48 -24.03
CA LEU A 13 13.08 4.23 -24.53
C LEU A 13 13.54 4.30 -25.99
N GLU A 14 12.83 5.01 -26.85
CA GLU A 14 13.09 5.05 -28.30
C GLU A 14 14.22 6.01 -28.70
N ARG A 15 14.66 6.86 -27.77
CA ARG A 15 15.68 7.88 -28.04
C ARG A 15 17.01 7.29 -28.50
N ASP A 16 17.45 6.17 -27.92
CA ASP A 16 18.59 5.38 -28.38
C ASP A 16 18.57 3.94 -27.81
N LYS A 17 19.64 3.16 -28.05
CA LYS A 17 19.76 1.76 -27.61
C LYS A 17 20.54 1.57 -26.30
N ASN A 18 20.70 2.62 -25.48
CA ASN A 18 21.46 2.53 -24.24
C ASN A 18 20.73 1.60 -23.23
N PRO A 19 21.37 0.50 -22.77
CA PRO A 19 20.74 -0.45 -21.85
C PRO A 19 20.36 0.18 -20.50
N CYS A 20 21.02 1.26 -20.08
CA CYS A 20 20.71 1.96 -18.83
C CYS A 20 19.33 2.62 -18.81
N ARG A 21 18.69 2.84 -19.97
CA ARG A 21 17.29 3.30 -20.02
C ARG A 21 16.35 2.29 -19.37
N ILE A 22 16.51 1.02 -19.71
CA ILE A 22 15.68 -0.07 -19.13
C ILE A 22 16.03 -0.27 -17.66
N LYS A 23 17.32 -0.18 -17.30
CA LYS A 23 17.75 -0.31 -15.89
C LYS A 23 17.16 0.80 -15.02
N MET A 24 17.18 2.04 -15.50
CA MET A 24 16.59 3.19 -14.80
C MET A 24 15.09 2.98 -14.59
N LEU A 25 14.33 2.62 -15.63
CA LEU A 25 12.89 2.38 -15.48
C LEU A 25 12.56 1.25 -14.51
N LYS A 26 13.39 0.21 -14.45
CA LYS A 26 13.21 -0.89 -13.48
C LYS A 26 13.54 -0.52 -12.04
N ALA A 27 14.31 0.54 -11.84
CA ALA A 27 14.66 1.03 -10.50
C ALA A 27 13.61 2.00 -9.93
N LEU A 28 12.66 2.46 -10.76
CA LEU A 28 11.55 3.31 -10.33
C LEU A 28 10.48 2.50 -9.60
N SER A 29 9.78 3.13 -8.67
CA SER A 29 8.60 2.58 -8.00
C SER A 29 7.38 2.58 -8.93
N ASP A 30 6.33 1.84 -8.58
CA ASP A 30 5.05 1.90 -9.31
C ASP A 30 4.42 3.31 -9.26
N LYS A 31 4.65 4.06 -8.17
CA LYS A 31 4.13 5.43 -7.99
C LYS A 31 4.79 6.41 -8.96
N ASP A 32 6.05 6.18 -9.31
CA ASP A 32 6.83 7.04 -10.22
C ASP A 32 6.25 7.09 -11.64
N TYR A 33 5.48 6.09 -12.03
CA TYR A 33 4.86 6.08 -13.35
C TYR A 33 3.72 7.09 -13.48
N TYR A 34 3.25 7.70 -12.39
CA TYR A 34 2.21 8.74 -12.42
C TYR A 34 2.76 10.15 -12.68
N ASP A 35 4.03 10.43 -12.38
CA ASP A 35 4.71 11.72 -12.59
C ASP A 35 5.91 11.63 -13.55
N LEU A 36 6.18 10.45 -14.12
CA LEU A 36 7.27 10.22 -15.07
C LEU A 36 7.26 11.20 -16.26
N ASN A 37 8.43 11.81 -16.51
CA ASN A 37 8.68 12.65 -17.69
C ASN A 37 9.97 12.24 -18.41
N ALA A 38 9.92 12.03 -19.72
CA ALA A 38 11.05 11.55 -20.52
C ALA A 38 12.24 12.52 -20.50
N THR A 39 11.99 13.83 -20.44
CA THR A 39 13.05 14.86 -20.40
C THR A 39 13.78 14.84 -19.06
N VAL A 40 13.04 14.64 -17.95
CA VAL A 40 13.62 14.49 -16.61
C VAL A 40 14.50 13.25 -16.56
N LEU A 41 13.99 12.09 -17.01
CA LEU A 41 14.77 10.85 -17.04
C LEU A 41 16.02 10.97 -17.91
N GLU A 42 15.93 11.67 -19.06
CA GLU A 42 17.06 11.88 -19.94
C GLU A 42 18.19 12.70 -19.30
N GLU A 43 17.85 13.74 -18.53
CA GLU A 43 18.84 14.46 -17.73
C GLU A 43 19.51 13.52 -16.74
N HIS A 44 18.73 12.76 -15.96
CA HIS A 44 19.32 11.87 -14.97
C HIS A 44 20.22 10.82 -15.59
N LEU A 45 19.82 10.25 -16.73
CA LEU A 45 20.60 9.26 -17.44
C LEU A 45 21.90 9.87 -17.95
N THR A 46 21.83 10.98 -18.68
CA THR A 46 23.00 11.64 -19.29
C THR A 46 24.04 12.00 -18.23
N GLU A 47 23.59 12.59 -17.12
CA GLU A 47 24.47 13.05 -16.06
C GLU A 47 24.99 11.93 -15.16
N ALA A 48 24.36 10.76 -15.13
CA ALA A 48 24.84 9.60 -14.37
C ALA A 48 25.78 8.69 -15.17
N LEU A 49 25.66 8.65 -16.52
CA LEU A 49 26.43 7.74 -17.37
C LEU A 49 27.95 7.91 -17.25
N GLU A 50 28.45 9.09 -16.86
CA GLU A 50 29.88 9.29 -16.60
C GLU A 50 30.42 8.37 -15.48
N PHE A 51 29.55 7.89 -14.58
CA PHE A 51 29.91 7.06 -13.43
C PHE A 51 29.63 5.57 -13.61
N GLU A 52 28.98 5.15 -14.70
CA GLU A 52 28.52 3.75 -14.92
C GLU A 52 29.65 2.73 -14.70
N ASN A 53 30.85 3.02 -15.21
CA ASN A 53 31.99 2.09 -15.17
C ASN A 53 32.91 2.29 -13.94
N SER A 54 32.51 3.10 -12.96
CA SER A 54 33.33 3.44 -11.80
C SER A 54 33.01 2.62 -10.54
N MET A 55 31.94 1.82 -10.58
CA MET A 55 31.45 1.04 -9.45
C MET A 55 30.69 -0.21 -9.93
N ASP A 56 30.26 -1.04 -8.98
CA ASP A 56 29.39 -2.17 -9.27
C ASP A 56 28.07 -1.73 -9.92
N GLU A 57 27.57 -2.53 -10.87
CA GLU A 57 26.37 -2.19 -11.65
C GLU A 57 25.14 -2.02 -10.77
N GLN A 58 24.93 -2.87 -9.77
CA GLN A 58 23.79 -2.78 -8.88
C GLN A 58 23.87 -1.50 -8.03
N ILE A 59 25.06 -1.20 -7.49
CA ILE A 59 25.30 0.02 -6.72
C ILE A 59 25.07 1.27 -7.58
N PHE A 60 25.55 1.25 -8.83
CA PHE A 60 25.32 2.33 -9.79
C PHE A 60 23.83 2.52 -10.07
N VAL A 61 23.12 1.45 -10.44
CA VAL A 61 21.71 1.52 -10.83
C VAL A 61 20.84 2.01 -9.67
N GLU A 62 20.98 1.43 -8.49
CA GLU A 62 20.13 1.75 -7.32
C GLU A 62 20.46 3.10 -6.70
N TYR A 63 21.74 3.43 -6.57
CA TYR A 63 22.18 4.53 -5.69
C TYR A 63 22.87 5.68 -6.41
N VAL A 64 23.02 5.63 -7.74
CA VAL A 64 23.50 6.75 -8.55
C VAL A 64 22.58 7.06 -9.71
N LEU A 65 22.15 6.07 -10.51
CA LEU A 65 21.32 6.24 -11.70
C LEU A 65 19.87 6.58 -11.34
N ASN A 66 19.29 5.88 -10.35
CA ASN A 66 17.91 6.06 -9.93
C ASN A 66 17.64 7.54 -9.55
N PRO A 67 16.70 8.23 -10.24
CA PRO A 67 16.37 9.61 -9.91
C PRO A 67 15.57 9.74 -8.61
N ARG A 68 14.85 8.69 -8.22
CA ARG A 68 14.01 8.63 -7.02
C ARG A 68 14.87 8.57 -5.75
N ILE A 69 14.56 9.43 -4.78
CA ILE A 69 15.22 9.47 -3.46
C ILE A 69 14.21 9.16 -2.34
N GLU A 70 13.04 9.80 -2.35
CA GLU A 70 11.90 9.57 -1.46
C GLU A 70 10.59 9.84 -2.23
N HIS A 71 9.49 10.19 -1.58
CA HIS A 71 8.17 10.47 -2.15
C HIS A 71 8.06 11.87 -2.79
N GLU A 72 9.15 12.48 -3.27
CA GLU A 72 9.09 13.71 -4.07
C GLU A 72 8.40 13.53 -5.43
N GLU A 73 8.14 14.61 -6.16
CA GLU A 73 7.89 14.47 -7.61
C GLU A 73 9.22 14.20 -8.33
N LEU A 74 9.21 13.42 -9.42
CA LEU A 74 10.40 13.22 -10.24
C LEU A 74 10.85 14.54 -10.88
N PHE A 75 11.82 15.20 -10.25
CA PHE A 75 12.37 16.47 -10.69
C PHE A 75 13.71 16.33 -11.41
N ALA A 76 13.93 17.15 -12.44
CA ALA A 76 15.27 17.41 -12.93
C ALA A 76 16.08 18.25 -11.92
N TRP A 77 17.24 17.75 -11.49
CA TRP A 77 18.10 18.44 -10.52
C TRP A 77 19.61 18.29 -10.75
N ARG A 78 20.07 17.36 -11.59
CA ARG A 78 21.52 17.05 -11.70
C ARG A 78 22.29 18.18 -12.35
N ASN A 79 21.77 18.73 -13.44
CA ASN A 79 22.44 19.81 -14.18
C ASN A 79 22.62 21.05 -13.30
N GLY A 80 21.52 21.51 -12.70
CA GLY A 80 21.54 22.68 -11.82
C GLY A 80 22.42 22.46 -10.57
N ILE A 81 22.41 21.25 -9.99
CA ILE A 81 23.30 20.92 -8.88
C ILE A 81 24.77 20.93 -9.32
N LYS A 82 25.12 20.27 -10.44
CA LYS A 82 26.49 20.23 -10.98
C LYS A 82 27.03 21.64 -11.22
N GLU A 83 26.26 22.54 -11.82
CA GLU A 83 26.65 23.94 -12.01
C GLU A 83 26.96 24.67 -10.69
N ARG A 84 26.24 24.35 -9.61
CA ARG A 84 26.44 24.97 -8.29
C ARG A 84 27.59 24.37 -7.49
N ILE A 85 27.97 23.12 -7.75
CA ILE A 85 28.99 22.40 -6.97
C ILE A 85 30.31 22.21 -7.72
N ASP A 86 30.36 22.35 -9.04
CA ASP A 86 31.47 22.04 -9.96
C ASP A 86 32.86 21.91 -9.29
N ALA A 87 33.48 23.02 -8.89
CA ALA A 87 34.83 23.03 -8.29
C ALA A 87 34.99 22.22 -6.99
N ARG A 88 33.90 21.87 -6.31
CA ARG A 88 33.86 21.09 -5.06
C ARG A 88 33.58 19.59 -5.28
N ALA A 89 33.19 19.17 -6.49
CA ALA A 89 32.79 17.78 -6.74
C ALA A 89 33.91 16.76 -6.43
N ALA A 90 35.16 17.09 -6.77
CA ALA A 90 36.32 16.25 -6.45
C ALA A 90 36.57 16.15 -4.94
N ALA A 91 36.36 17.24 -4.20
CA ALA A 91 36.50 17.27 -2.75
C ALA A 91 35.39 16.46 -2.06
N PHE A 92 34.15 16.54 -2.57
CA PHE A 92 33.05 15.73 -2.07
C PHE A 92 33.25 14.24 -2.34
N ARG A 93 33.82 13.86 -3.48
CA ARG A 93 34.20 12.45 -3.74
C ARG A 93 35.26 11.92 -2.78
N GLN A 94 36.18 12.78 -2.32
CA GLN A 94 37.20 12.38 -1.34
C GLN A 94 36.63 12.29 0.08
N GLU A 95 35.73 13.20 0.44
CA GLU A 95 35.13 13.27 1.78
C GLU A 95 33.63 13.62 1.66
N PRO A 96 32.74 12.61 1.50
CA PRO A 96 31.31 12.82 1.28
C PRO A 96 30.59 13.61 2.38
N THR A 97 31.06 13.51 3.64
CA THR A 97 30.51 14.24 4.79
C THR A 97 30.62 15.77 4.62
N ARG A 98 31.53 16.26 3.76
CA ARG A 98 31.62 17.68 3.41
C ARG A 98 30.38 18.20 2.71
N ILE A 99 29.65 17.37 1.97
CA ILE A 99 28.37 17.78 1.37
C ILE A 99 27.44 18.29 2.46
N TRP A 100 27.33 17.56 3.58
CA TRP A 100 26.49 18.00 4.69
C TRP A 100 26.99 19.28 5.32
N LYS A 101 28.27 19.31 5.71
CA LYS A 101 28.88 20.45 6.41
C LYS A 101 28.85 21.73 5.57
N GLU A 102 29.09 21.63 4.26
CA GLU A 102 29.25 22.79 3.38
C GLU A 102 27.99 23.20 2.62
N VAL A 103 27.03 22.29 2.46
CA VAL A 103 25.81 22.49 1.67
C VAL A 103 24.57 22.31 2.55
N CYS A 104 24.28 21.09 3.01
CA CYS A 104 23.01 20.78 3.64
C CYS A 104 22.80 21.55 4.95
N ALA A 105 23.81 21.63 5.82
CA ALA A 105 23.73 22.29 7.13
C ALA A 105 23.49 23.81 7.05
N LYS A 106 23.59 24.41 5.85
CA LYS A 106 23.29 25.84 5.61
C LYS A 106 21.84 26.10 5.18
N VAL A 107 21.06 25.05 4.94
CA VAL A 107 19.64 25.16 4.62
C VAL A 107 18.88 25.65 5.85
N GLU A 108 18.18 26.76 5.71
CA GLU A 108 17.29 27.29 6.73
C GLU A 108 16.02 26.42 6.82
N ILE A 109 15.71 25.93 8.03
CA ILE A 109 14.51 25.12 8.30
C ILE A 109 13.41 26.05 8.84
N PRO A 110 12.35 26.33 8.06
CA PRO A 110 11.28 27.22 8.50
C PRO A 110 10.48 26.60 9.66
N THR A 111 10.16 27.39 10.67
CA THR A 111 9.35 26.92 11.81
C THR A 111 7.84 26.91 11.55
N ALA A 112 7.36 27.49 10.43
CA ALA A 112 5.93 27.81 10.27
C ALA A 112 5.27 27.45 8.91
N ASP A 113 5.99 26.97 7.89
CA ASP A 113 5.41 26.82 6.52
C ASP A 113 5.79 25.50 5.82
N ALA A 114 6.29 24.50 6.55
CA ALA A 114 6.57 23.20 5.95
C ALA A 114 5.29 22.34 5.94
N TYR A 115 4.73 22.10 4.76
CA TYR A 115 3.78 21.00 4.59
C TYR A 115 4.55 19.70 4.84
N PRO A 116 4.21 18.90 5.88
CA PRO A 116 5.02 17.76 6.30
C PRO A 116 5.23 16.70 5.20
N THR A 117 4.35 16.67 4.20
CA THR A 117 4.31 15.67 3.13
C THR A 117 4.82 16.17 1.79
N LEU A 118 4.98 17.48 1.59
CA LEU A 118 5.44 18.01 0.30
C LEU A 118 6.97 18.06 0.29
N ARG A 119 7.59 17.43 -0.70
CA ARG A 119 9.03 17.50 -0.93
C ARG A 119 9.35 18.53 -2.00
N MET A 120 10.41 19.30 -1.78
CA MET A 120 10.89 20.29 -2.74
C MET A 120 11.90 19.67 -3.70
N ASN A 121 11.97 20.21 -4.93
CA ASN A 121 13.04 19.89 -5.86
C ASN A 121 14.41 20.18 -5.17
N PRO A 122 15.33 19.20 -5.09
CA PRO A 122 16.63 19.36 -4.43
C PRO A 122 17.44 20.54 -4.98
N PHE A 123 17.37 20.81 -6.28
CA PHE A 123 18.04 21.97 -6.86
C PHE A 123 17.45 23.30 -6.35
N THR A 124 16.14 23.38 -6.15
CA THR A 124 15.49 24.55 -5.55
C THR A 124 15.95 24.75 -4.11
N VAL A 125 16.02 23.68 -3.31
CA VAL A 125 16.53 23.74 -1.93
C VAL A 125 17.97 24.25 -1.91
N LEU A 126 18.83 23.74 -2.81
CA LEU A 126 20.21 24.21 -2.96
C LEU A 126 20.30 25.69 -3.35
N LYS A 127 19.43 26.12 -4.28
CA LYS A 127 19.44 27.47 -4.85
C LYS A 127 18.93 28.51 -3.86
N GLU A 128 17.82 28.23 -3.19
CA GLU A 128 17.12 29.15 -2.30
C GLU A 128 17.62 29.04 -0.85
N GLY A 129 18.30 27.94 -0.49
CA GLY A 129 18.87 27.73 0.84
C GLY A 129 17.81 27.51 1.93
N ARG A 130 16.62 27.03 1.56
CA ARG A 130 15.47 26.87 2.46
C ARG A 130 14.72 25.59 2.13
N GLY A 131 14.32 24.83 3.15
CA GLY A 131 13.60 23.57 3.01
C GLY A 131 13.33 22.91 4.37
N SER A 132 12.50 21.87 4.39
CA SER A 132 12.29 21.05 5.58
C SER A 132 13.53 20.23 5.94
N THR A 133 13.52 19.60 7.13
CA THR A 133 14.57 18.64 7.52
C THR A 133 14.68 17.47 6.54
N VAL A 134 13.55 17.02 5.98
CA VAL A 134 13.55 15.93 4.99
C VAL A 134 14.14 16.42 3.66
N ASP A 135 13.78 17.63 3.22
CA ASP A 135 14.36 18.23 2.00
C ASP A 135 15.89 18.40 2.12
N GLN A 136 16.40 18.70 3.31
CA GLN A 136 17.84 18.77 3.58
C GLN A 136 18.54 17.40 3.41
N LYS A 137 17.88 16.32 3.83
CA LYS A 137 18.37 14.94 3.67
C LYS A 137 18.30 14.48 2.20
N ILE A 138 17.20 14.79 1.50
CA ILE A 138 17.07 14.54 0.05
C ILE A 138 18.14 15.32 -0.72
N LEU A 139 18.39 16.59 -0.36
CA LEU A 139 19.43 17.41 -0.95
C LEU A 139 20.82 16.77 -0.82
N PHE A 140 21.14 16.17 0.33
CA PHE A 140 22.40 15.44 0.49
C PHE A 140 22.54 14.36 -0.57
N VAL A 141 21.53 13.49 -0.70
CA VAL A 141 21.55 12.37 -1.65
C VAL A 141 21.66 12.88 -3.08
N ALA A 142 20.90 13.92 -3.45
CA ALA A 142 20.95 14.52 -4.78
C ALA A 142 22.33 15.10 -5.13
N VAL A 143 22.98 15.79 -4.18
CA VAL A 143 24.34 16.31 -4.37
C VAL A 143 25.36 15.18 -4.47
N ALA A 144 25.27 14.18 -3.59
CA ALA A 144 26.16 13.01 -3.60
C ALA A 144 26.06 12.25 -4.94
N ARG A 145 24.83 11.93 -5.38
CA ARG A 145 24.58 11.26 -6.67
C ARG A 145 25.04 12.09 -7.86
N SER A 146 24.91 13.42 -7.80
CA SER A 146 25.45 14.34 -8.83
C SER A 146 26.99 14.33 -8.89
N CYS A 147 27.67 13.95 -7.82
CA CYS A 147 29.12 13.77 -7.76
C CYS A 147 29.59 12.34 -8.07
N GLY A 148 28.68 11.41 -8.38
CA GLY A 148 29.00 9.99 -8.57
C GLY A 148 29.27 9.24 -7.27
N ILE A 149 28.78 9.74 -6.14
CA ILE A 149 28.86 9.08 -4.84
C ILE A 149 27.54 8.31 -4.65
N PRO A 150 27.54 6.98 -4.52
CA PRO A 150 26.31 6.25 -4.27
C PRO A 150 25.75 6.63 -2.90
N ALA A 151 24.50 7.04 -2.87
CA ALA A 151 23.86 7.55 -1.66
C ALA A 151 22.38 7.19 -1.61
N ARG A 152 21.84 7.10 -0.39
CA ARG A 152 20.44 6.81 -0.11
C ARG A 152 19.99 7.49 1.17
N LEU A 153 18.68 7.56 1.38
CA LEU A 153 18.14 7.64 2.73
C LEU A 153 18.08 6.22 3.29
N HIS A 154 18.42 6.06 4.57
CA HIS A 154 18.27 4.80 5.27
C HIS A 154 16.79 4.37 5.15
N PRO A 155 16.47 3.15 4.67
CA PRO A 155 15.10 2.75 4.36
C PRO A 155 14.13 2.93 5.55
N VAL A 156 14.63 2.66 6.75
CA VAL A 156 13.87 2.75 8.00
C VAL A 156 13.95 4.12 8.68
N THR A 157 15.15 4.63 8.98
CA THR A 157 15.30 5.88 9.76
C THR A 157 15.22 7.15 8.92
N GLY A 158 15.28 7.02 7.59
CA GLY A 158 15.37 8.15 6.68
C GLY A 158 16.66 8.97 6.81
N GLU A 159 17.65 8.51 7.59
CA GLU A 159 18.93 9.21 7.73
C GLU A 159 19.77 9.11 6.45
N PRO A 160 20.42 10.19 5.99
CA PRO A 160 21.19 10.16 4.76
C PRO A 160 22.47 9.34 4.96
N GLN A 161 22.73 8.46 3.99
CA GLN A 161 23.88 7.57 3.95
C GLN A 161 24.61 7.66 2.60
N TYR A 162 25.92 7.42 2.63
CA TYR A 162 26.75 7.26 1.44
C TYR A 162 27.47 5.91 1.45
N TYR A 163 27.67 5.31 0.27
CA TYR A 163 28.35 4.04 0.12
C TYR A 163 29.85 4.24 -0.09
N GLN A 164 30.67 3.54 0.70
CA GLN A 164 32.11 3.54 0.55
C GLN A 164 32.65 2.17 1.00
N ASN A 165 33.71 1.65 0.37
CA ASN A 165 34.40 0.43 0.85
C ASN A 165 33.49 -0.78 1.17
N GLY A 166 32.38 -0.97 0.45
CA GLY A 166 31.49 -2.12 0.65
C GLY A 166 30.30 -1.90 1.59
N ALA A 167 30.15 -0.72 2.21
CA ALA A 167 29.11 -0.46 3.19
C ALA A 167 28.53 0.96 3.10
N PHE A 168 27.31 1.15 3.61
CA PHE A 168 26.69 2.46 3.79
C PHE A 168 27.09 3.09 5.12
N TYR A 169 27.50 4.35 5.08
CA TYR A 169 27.88 5.15 6.25
C TYR A 169 26.93 6.33 6.42
N PRO A 170 26.53 6.66 7.65
CA PRO A 170 25.74 7.86 7.93
C PRO A 170 26.57 9.12 7.67
N VAL A 171 25.89 10.19 7.29
CA VAL A 171 26.52 11.47 6.92
C VAL A 171 26.74 12.40 8.10
N ILE A 172 25.85 12.33 9.10
CA ILE A 172 25.89 13.20 10.27
C ILE A 172 26.90 12.61 11.27
N GLU A 173 28.05 13.26 11.39
CA GLU A 173 28.91 13.11 12.56
C GLU A 173 28.21 13.78 13.75
N SER A 174 27.51 12.99 14.54
CA SER A 174 27.21 13.33 15.93
C SER A 174 27.96 12.34 16.80
N ASP A 175 28.17 12.67 18.07
CA ASP A 175 28.84 11.85 19.11
C ASP A 175 28.32 10.39 19.31
N LYS A 176 27.49 9.89 18.40
CA LYS A 176 27.21 8.47 18.19
C LYS A 176 28.47 7.83 17.58
N CYS A 177 29.14 6.99 18.37
CA CYS A 177 30.36 6.30 18.00
C CYS A 177 30.27 5.73 16.58
N LEU A 178 31.39 5.83 15.83
CA LEU A 178 31.66 5.17 14.54
C LEU A 178 31.55 3.62 14.60
N GLU A 179 31.14 3.09 15.75
CA GLU A 179 30.91 1.69 16.11
C GLU A 179 29.45 1.43 16.51
N GLN A 180 28.47 2.20 16.01
CA GLN A 180 27.06 1.79 16.15
C GLN A 180 26.84 0.57 15.24
N GLU A 181 27.08 -0.62 15.78
CA GLU A 181 26.63 -1.87 15.17
C GLU A 181 25.11 -1.78 15.05
N TYR A 182 24.62 -1.61 13.81
CA TYR A 182 23.21 -1.73 13.51
C TYR A 182 22.71 -3.09 14.01
N GLY A 183 21.50 -3.09 14.56
CA GLY A 183 20.81 -4.33 14.83
C GLY A 183 20.11 -4.83 13.56
N SER A 184 19.61 -6.06 13.62
CA SER A 184 18.75 -6.60 12.59
C SER A 184 17.46 -7.12 13.19
N ILE A 185 16.35 -6.81 12.53
CA ILE A 185 15.04 -7.36 12.86
C ILE A 185 14.58 -8.20 11.68
N VAL A 186 14.13 -9.41 11.93
CA VAL A 186 13.47 -10.26 10.92
C VAL A 186 12.03 -10.51 11.34
N PHE A 187 11.09 -10.00 10.56
CA PHE A 187 9.67 -10.30 10.70
C PHE A 187 9.33 -11.59 9.95
N LEU A 188 8.59 -12.49 10.61
CA LEU A 188 8.16 -13.77 10.06
C LEU A 188 6.64 -13.74 9.82
N ALA A 189 6.22 -14.05 8.60
CA ALA A 189 4.83 -13.92 8.17
C ALA A 189 3.90 -14.99 8.76
N ASN A 190 4.46 -16.11 9.22
CA ASN A 190 3.74 -17.23 9.85
C ASN A 190 2.57 -17.75 8.99
N GLY A 191 2.81 -17.99 7.69
CA GLY A 191 1.79 -18.46 6.74
C GLY A 191 0.68 -17.44 6.42
N SER A 192 0.77 -16.20 6.91
CA SER A 192 -0.21 -15.14 6.67
C SER A 192 0.30 -14.11 5.68
N LYS A 193 -0.61 -13.56 4.86
CA LYS A 193 -0.32 -12.32 4.12
C LYS A 193 -0.52 -11.12 5.03
N TRP A 194 0.43 -10.19 5.01
CA TRP A 194 0.43 -8.97 5.81
C TRP A 194 0.45 -7.74 4.91
N VAL A 195 -0.46 -6.80 5.16
CA VAL A 195 -0.52 -5.50 4.50
C VAL A 195 -0.03 -4.43 5.48
N TYR A 196 1.09 -3.77 5.17
CA TYR A 196 1.65 -2.71 6.02
C TYR A 196 0.67 -1.54 6.19
N LEU A 197 0.64 -0.93 7.37
CA LEU A 197 -0.32 0.11 7.82
C LEU A 197 -1.81 -0.31 7.86
N THR A 198 -2.15 -1.52 7.40
CA THR A 198 -3.50 -2.08 7.48
C THR A 198 -3.58 -3.18 8.52
N ASP A 199 -2.72 -4.19 8.40
CA ASP A 199 -2.65 -5.37 9.27
C ASP A 199 -1.56 -5.25 10.33
N TRP A 200 -0.53 -4.42 10.08
CA TRP A 200 0.59 -4.26 11.00
C TRP A 200 1.38 -2.98 10.74
N SER A 201 2.08 -2.51 11.78
CA SER A 201 3.01 -1.37 11.71
C SER A 201 4.19 -1.57 12.66
N VAL A 202 5.29 -0.89 12.37
CA VAL A 202 6.46 -0.83 13.24
C VAL A 202 6.78 0.62 13.53
N GLU A 203 7.05 0.93 14.78
CA GLU A 203 7.41 2.25 15.25
C GLU A 203 8.73 2.20 16.01
N TYR A 204 9.48 3.30 15.93
CA TYR A 204 10.74 3.49 16.63
C TYR A 204 10.66 4.71 17.54
N MET A 205 11.18 4.58 18.76
CA MET A 205 11.24 5.67 19.73
C MET A 205 12.36 6.66 19.37
N GLU A 206 11.97 7.86 18.96
CA GLU A 206 12.87 8.96 18.64
C GLU A 206 12.41 10.23 19.37
N ASP A 207 13.31 10.89 20.11
CA ASP A 207 13.04 12.12 20.85
C ASP A 207 11.81 12.08 21.79
N GLY A 208 11.55 10.92 22.39
CA GLY A 208 10.46 10.73 23.36
C GLY A 208 9.09 10.47 22.75
N ALA A 209 9.00 10.26 21.43
CA ALA A 209 7.79 9.84 20.74
C ALA A 209 8.07 8.65 19.81
N PHE A 210 7.06 7.79 19.63
CA PHE A 210 7.12 6.75 18.60
C PHE A 210 6.85 7.35 17.22
N ARG A 211 7.71 7.02 16.25
CA ARG A 211 7.55 7.34 14.85
C ARG A 211 7.38 6.06 14.05
N VAL A 212 6.32 6.01 13.25
CA VAL A 212 6.07 4.90 12.31
C VAL A 212 7.21 4.84 11.31
N LEU A 213 7.78 3.66 11.14
CA LEU A 213 8.82 3.40 10.15
C LEU A 213 8.16 3.26 8.78
N ASP A 214 8.74 3.83 7.73
CA ASP A 214 8.23 3.58 6.38
C ASP A 214 8.72 2.20 5.90
N MET A 215 7.79 1.30 5.67
CA MET A 215 8.06 -0.06 5.22
C MET A 215 7.11 -0.47 4.08
N GLU A 216 6.47 0.48 3.40
CA GLU A 216 5.54 0.17 2.30
C GLU A 216 6.21 -0.61 1.17
N GLU A 217 7.48 -0.29 0.86
CA GLU A 217 8.25 -0.92 -0.21
C GLU A 217 9.09 -2.13 0.25
N SER A 218 8.87 -2.59 1.48
CA SER A 218 9.60 -3.72 2.04
C SER A 218 9.26 -5.04 1.32
N VAL A 219 10.31 -5.78 0.93
CA VAL A 219 10.17 -7.04 0.18
C VAL A 219 10.17 -8.23 1.14
N TRP A 220 9.11 -9.04 1.06
CA TRP A 220 9.03 -10.33 1.75
C TRP A 220 9.66 -11.43 0.90
N GLU A 221 10.67 -12.11 1.42
CA GLU A 221 11.33 -13.26 0.78
C GLU A 221 11.12 -14.51 1.62
N GLN A 222 10.50 -15.55 1.05
CA GLN A 222 10.26 -16.82 1.74
C GLN A 222 9.60 -16.66 3.12
N GLU A 223 8.58 -15.81 3.23
CA GLU A 223 7.88 -15.44 4.48
C GLU A 223 8.72 -14.64 5.50
N ARG A 224 9.86 -14.11 5.10
CA ARG A 224 10.76 -13.32 5.95
C ARG A 224 10.90 -11.92 5.40
N LEU A 225 10.87 -10.93 6.29
CA LEU A 225 11.23 -9.56 5.97
C LEU A 225 12.35 -9.14 6.90
N ALA A 226 13.55 -8.97 6.36
CA ALA A 226 14.75 -8.59 7.11
C ALA A 226 15.00 -7.07 6.99
N LEU A 227 15.30 -6.44 8.12
CA LEU A 227 15.64 -5.03 8.21
C LEU A 227 16.94 -4.86 9.00
N GLU A 228 17.82 -4.03 8.48
CA GLU A 228 18.91 -3.43 9.24
C GLU A 228 18.39 -2.13 9.88
N VAL A 229 18.56 -1.97 11.19
CA VAL A 229 17.93 -0.88 11.94
C VAL A 229 18.81 -0.36 13.09
N GLU A 230 18.52 0.85 13.57
CA GLU A 230 19.23 1.42 14.71
C GLU A 230 18.93 0.66 16.03
N PRO A 231 19.91 0.56 16.95
CA PRO A 231 19.63 0.10 18.30
C PRO A 231 18.68 1.07 19.02
N GLY A 232 17.67 0.56 19.71
CA GLY A 232 16.72 1.40 20.45
C GLY A 232 15.42 0.68 20.76
N VAL A 233 14.38 1.46 21.05
CA VAL A 233 13.08 0.92 21.48
C VAL A 233 12.12 0.90 20.29
N TYR A 234 11.58 -0.28 20.02
CA TYR A 234 10.63 -0.55 18.96
C TYR A 234 9.28 -0.95 19.53
N HIS A 235 8.25 -0.60 18.78
CA HIS A 235 6.87 -1.02 19.02
C HIS A 235 6.31 -1.60 17.73
N VAL A 236 5.82 -2.84 17.79
CA VAL A 236 5.17 -3.51 16.66
C VAL A 236 3.71 -3.69 17.02
N THR A 237 2.82 -3.23 16.14
CA THR A 237 1.39 -3.47 16.27
C THR A 237 0.94 -4.41 15.17
N THR A 238 0.15 -5.42 15.50
CA THR A 238 -0.64 -6.19 14.52
C THR A 238 -2.12 -6.00 14.79
N THR A 239 -2.94 -5.98 13.74
CA THR A 239 -4.37 -5.73 13.83
C THR A 239 -5.14 -6.80 13.05
N VAL A 240 -6.35 -7.07 13.50
CA VAL A 240 -7.35 -7.84 12.76
C VAL A 240 -8.69 -7.15 12.89
N ARG A 241 -9.31 -6.86 11.74
CA ARG A 241 -10.66 -6.33 11.69
C ARG A 241 -11.65 -7.48 11.85
N LEU A 242 -12.51 -7.36 12.86
CA LEU A 242 -13.55 -8.32 13.16
C LEU A 242 -14.79 -8.09 12.29
N THR A 243 -15.63 -9.11 12.22
CA THR A 243 -16.85 -9.16 11.40
C THR A 243 -17.89 -8.14 11.82
N ASP A 244 -17.92 -7.76 13.11
CA ASP A 244 -18.79 -6.72 13.66
C ASP A 244 -18.28 -5.29 13.39
N GLY A 245 -17.18 -5.16 12.64
CA GLY A 245 -16.54 -3.90 12.32
C GLY A 245 -15.57 -3.40 13.40
N SER A 246 -15.50 -4.06 14.57
CA SER A 246 -14.49 -3.76 15.59
C SER A 246 -13.10 -4.25 15.15
N GLN A 247 -12.06 -3.88 15.90
CA GLN A 247 -10.69 -4.29 15.63
C GLN A 247 -10.07 -4.85 16.89
N ARG A 248 -9.34 -5.96 16.76
CA ARG A 248 -8.42 -6.43 17.80
C ARG A 248 -7.01 -6.11 17.35
N PHE A 249 -6.16 -5.79 18.31
CA PHE A 249 -4.75 -5.52 18.05
C PHE A 249 -3.87 -6.23 19.09
N MET A 250 -2.62 -6.48 18.71
CA MET A 250 -1.56 -6.91 19.60
C MET A 250 -0.43 -5.90 19.53
N GLU A 251 0.16 -5.61 20.68
CA GLU A 251 1.30 -4.70 20.81
C GLU A 251 2.50 -5.48 21.32
N TYR A 252 3.65 -5.25 20.70
CA TYR A 252 4.91 -5.84 21.10
C TYR A 252 5.97 -4.74 21.23
N PHE A 253 6.38 -4.48 22.47
CA PHE A 253 7.43 -3.51 22.79
C PHE A 253 8.73 -4.22 23.08
N PHE A 254 9.82 -3.74 22.50
CA PHE A 254 11.11 -4.36 22.71
C PHE A 254 12.27 -3.39 22.52
N THR A 255 13.38 -3.64 23.20
CA THR A 255 14.63 -2.90 23.02
C THR A 255 15.62 -3.75 22.25
N LEU A 256 16.15 -3.21 21.15
CA LEU A 256 17.20 -3.81 20.33
C LEU A 256 18.57 -3.24 20.74
N CYS A 257 19.50 -4.12 21.10
CA CYS A 257 20.87 -3.73 21.42
C CYS A 257 21.74 -3.60 20.17
N PRO A 258 22.88 -2.86 20.23
CA PRO A 258 23.85 -2.83 19.14
C PRO A 258 24.30 -4.23 18.71
N GLY A 259 24.33 -4.48 17.41
CA GLY A 259 24.72 -5.77 16.80
C GLY A 259 23.73 -6.92 17.04
N GLU A 260 22.60 -6.68 17.72
CA GLU A 260 21.63 -7.71 18.03
C GLU A 260 20.83 -8.14 16.78
N HIS A 261 20.63 -9.44 16.61
CA HIS A 261 19.67 -10.00 15.67
C HIS A 261 18.42 -10.48 16.41
N ARG A 262 17.25 -9.96 16.02
CA ARG A 262 15.97 -10.30 16.64
C ARG A 262 14.96 -10.79 15.61
N GLU A 263 14.35 -11.93 15.88
CA GLU A 263 13.24 -12.45 15.08
C GLU A 263 11.90 -12.15 15.76
N ILE A 264 10.91 -11.69 15.00
CA ILE A 264 9.56 -11.40 15.48
C ILE A 264 8.58 -12.14 14.58
N VAL A 265 7.85 -13.09 15.18
CA VAL A 265 6.73 -13.75 14.50
C VAL A 265 5.55 -12.80 14.53
N LEU A 266 5.04 -12.42 13.37
CA LEU A 266 3.80 -11.66 13.30
C LEU A 266 2.63 -12.62 13.54
N GLU A 267 1.81 -12.27 14.52
CA GLU A 267 0.64 -13.04 14.91
C GLU A 267 -0.57 -12.12 14.91
N ARG A 268 -1.73 -12.65 14.54
CA ARG A 268 -3.02 -12.00 14.76
C ARG A 268 -3.59 -12.53 16.06
N SER A 269 -4.25 -11.66 16.83
CA SER A 269 -5.01 -12.10 18.00
C SER A 269 -5.95 -13.24 17.59
N ASN A 270 -5.81 -14.42 18.21
CA ASN A 270 -6.56 -15.62 17.85
C ASN A 270 -8.04 -15.30 17.62
N THR A 271 -8.51 -15.61 16.41
CA THR A 271 -9.91 -15.49 15.98
C THR A 271 -10.80 -16.60 16.55
N GLU A 272 -10.28 -17.48 17.41
CA GLU A 272 -10.99 -18.66 17.95
C GLU A 272 -12.11 -18.36 18.96
N GLN A 273 -12.45 -17.09 19.19
CA GLN A 273 -13.71 -16.70 19.80
C GLN A 273 -14.39 -15.64 18.93
N GLU A 274 -14.68 -16.02 17.69
CA GLU A 274 -16.00 -15.69 17.14
C GLU A 274 -17.00 -16.54 17.94
N ASP A 275 -17.89 -15.92 18.71
CA ASP A 275 -19.22 -16.52 18.88
C ASP A 275 -19.79 -16.55 17.46
N ALA A 276 -19.48 -17.63 16.73
CA ALA A 276 -19.79 -17.74 15.31
C ALA A 276 -21.28 -17.46 15.17
N LEU A 277 -21.59 -16.33 14.52
CA LEU A 277 -22.96 -15.95 14.22
C LEU A 277 -23.65 -17.20 13.66
N ARG A 278 -24.78 -17.60 14.23
CA ARG A 278 -25.54 -18.74 13.72
C ARG A 278 -27.01 -18.41 13.81
N ILE A 279 -27.47 -17.70 12.79
CA ILE A 279 -28.87 -17.31 12.68
C ILE A 279 -29.57 -18.28 11.73
N GLU A 280 -30.65 -18.89 12.20
CA GLU A 280 -31.57 -19.61 11.32
C GLU A 280 -32.40 -18.60 10.54
N LEU A 281 -32.39 -18.72 9.21
CA LEU A 281 -33.11 -17.81 8.34
C LEU A 281 -34.60 -18.18 8.27
N PRO A 282 -35.51 -17.20 8.20
CA PRO A 282 -36.86 -17.45 7.74
C PRO A 282 -36.86 -17.86 6.26
N GLU A 283 -37.95 -18.45 5.77
CA GLU A 283 -38.09 -18.78 4.34
C GLU A 283 -38.00 -17.52 3.49
N ILE A 284 -37.00 -17.47 2.60
CA ILE A 284 -36.78 -16.34 1.69
C ILE A 284 -37.30 -16.71 0.32
N ARG A 285 -38.38 -16.07 -0.10
CA ARG A 285 -39.00 -16.24 -1.42
C ARG A 285 -38.50 -15.17 -2.36
N LEU A 286 -38.12 -15.57 -3.57
CA LEU A 286 -37.51 -14.68 -4.53
C LEU A 286 -37.86 -15.08 -5.97
N ARG A 287 -37.79 -14.11 -6.88
CA ARG A 287 -38.01 -14.29 -8.31
C ARG A 287 -36.76 -13.88 -9.09
N LEU A 288 -36.12 -14.83 -9.77
CA LEU A 288 -34.94 -14.53 -10.58
C LEU A 288 -35.26 -13.54 -11.70
N ALA A 289 -34.47 -12.48 -11.83
CA ALA A 289 -34.70 -11.41 -12.80
C ALA A 289 -34.53 -11.86 -14.27
N LYS A 290 -33.89 -13.02 -14.50
CA LYS A 290 -33.67 -13.61 -15.83
C LYS A 290 -34.81 -14.51 -16.32
N ALA A 291 -35.76 -14.86 -15.46
CA ALA A 291 -36.95 -15.60 -15.88
C ALA A 291 -37.89 -14.63 -16.61
N ASP A 292 -38.36 -14.99 -17.81
CA ASP A 292 -39.20 -14.15 -18.68
C ASP A 292 -40.19 -13.32 -17.87
N ALA A 293 -40.09 -11.99 -18.04
CA ALA A 293 -40.86 -10.99 -17.32
C ALA A 293 -42.37 -11.24 -17.52
N GLY A 294 -42.97 -11.99 -16.60
CA GLY A 294 -44.40 -12.29 -16.58
C GLY A 294 -44.80 -13.67 -16.04
N GLN A 295 -43.90 -14.66 -15.99
CA GLN A 295 -44.22 -16.02 -15.51
C GLN A 295 -43.07 -16.72 -14.74
N GLY A 296 -42.22 -15.96 -14.05
CA GLY A 296 -41.21 -16.57 -13.17
C GLY A 296 -41.86 -17.34 -12.02
N SER A 297 -41.53 -18.62 -11.86
CA SER A 297 -41.85 -19.41 -10.67
C SER A 297 -41.32 -18.67 -9.42
N MET A 298 -42.10 -18.64 -8.35
CA MET A 298 -41.58 -18.19 -7.06
C MET A 298 -40.71 -19.31 -6.50
N ASP A 299 -39.40 -19.05 -6.43
CA ASP A 299 -38.43 -19.98 -5.87
C ASP A 299 -38.11 -19.60 -4.42
N THR A 300 -37.48 -20.53 -3.70
CA THR A 300 -36.90 -20.26 -2.39
C THR A 300 -35.39 -20.13 -2.50
N LEU A 301 -34.78 -19.31 -1.63
CA LEU A 301 -33.32 -19.21 -1.54
C LEU A 301 -32.68 -20.60 -1.27
N GLU A 302 -33.33 -21.40 -0.43
CA GLU A 302 -32.91 -22.75 -0.08
C GLU A 302 -32.89 -23.69 -1.29
N SER A 303 -33.97 -23.73 -2.07
CA SER A 303 -34.04 -24.55 -3.28
C SER A 303 -33.00 -24.14 -4.31
N LEU A 304 -32.72 -22.84 -4.41
CA LEU A 304 -31.73 -22.33 -5.35
C LEU A 304 -30.31 -22.64 -4.90
N ARG A 305 -29.93 -22.42 -3.64
CA ARG A 305 -28.56 -22.70 -3.16
C ARG A 305 -28.22 -24.19 -3.18
N ALA A 306 -29.23 -25.06 -3.20
CA ALA A 306 -29.07 -26.52 -3.35
C ALA A 306 -28.06 -27.13 -2.35
N GLY A 307 -28.12 -26.68 -1.09
CA GLY A 307 -27.22 -27.16 -0.02
C GLY A 307 -25.83 -26.54 -0.01
N GLN A 308 -25.48 -25.65 -0.94
CA GLN A 308 -24.21 -24.93 -0.92
C GLN A 308 -24.27 -23.72 0.00
N GLY A 309 -23.11 -23.30 0.53
CA GLY A 309 -22.97 -21.98 1.14
C GLY A 309 -23.17 -20.87 0.11
N ALA A 310 -23.62 -19.70 0.54
CA ALA A 310 -24.02 -18.61 -0.36
C ALA A 310 -23.75 -17.23 0.22
N ILE A 311 -23.53 -16.24 -0.64
CA ILE A 311 -23.52 -14.82 -0.27
C ILE A 311 -24.86 -14.23 -0.70
N CYS A 312 -25.58 -13.58 0.21
CA CYS A 312 -26.83 -12.89 -0.11
C CYS A 312 -26.72 -11.41 0.24
N ILE A 313 -26.99 -10.53 -0.72
CA ILE A 313 -26.85 -9.09 -0.59
C ILE A 313 -28.17 -8.42 -0.94
N TRP A 314 -28.88 -7.88 0.05
CA TRP A 314 -30.02 -7.01 -0.16
C TRP A 314 -29.52 -5.60 -0.46
N ILE A 315 -30.01 -5.02 -1.56
CA ILE A 315 -29.55 -3.73 -2.07
C ILE A 315 -30.71 -2.74 -2.18
N CYS A 316 -30.36 -1.45 -2.02
CA CYS A 316 -31.19 -0.32 -2.43
C CYS A 316 -30.48 0.39 -3.58
N GLU A 317 -30.96 0.18 -4.81
CA GLU A 317 -30.35 0.77 -6.01
C GLU A 317 -30.32 2.30 -5.95
N GLY A 318 -29.20 2.91 -6.31
CA GLY A 318 -28.99 4.36 -6.28
C GLY A 318 -28.56 4.93 -4.92
N GLU A 319 -28.51 4.12 -3.86
CA GLU A 319 -27.88 4.53 -2.59
C GLU A 319 -26.36 4.33 -2.66
N GLU A 320 -25.60 5.32 -2.18
CA GLU A 320 -24.13 5.30 -2.22
C GLU A 320 -23.50 4.04 -1.56
N PRO A 321 -23.99 3.54 -0.41
CA PRO A 321 -23.48 2.30 0.17
C PRO A 321 -23.66 1.07 -0.73
N THR A 322 -24.75 1.02 -1.51
CA THR A 322 -25.01 -0.03 -2.49
C THR A 322 -24.00 0.07 -3.64
N GLU A 323 -23.75 1.27 -4.14
CA GLU A 323 -22.77 1.47 -5.22
C GLU A 323 -21.37 1.03 -4.81
N HIS A 324 -20.97 1.27 -3.55
CA HIS A 324 -19.67 0.83 -3.06
C HIS A 324 -19.52 -0.69 -2.96
N ILE A 325 -20.51 -1.41 -2.42
CA ILE A 325 -20.42 -2.88 -2.34
C ILE A 325 -20.41 -3.54 -3.72
N LEU A 326 -21.14 -2.96 -4.69
CA LEU A 326 -21.16 -3.43 -6.08
C LEU A 326 -19.83 -3.16 -6.80
N ASN A 327 -19.21 -2.00 -6.54
CA ASN A 327 -17.87 -1.71 -7.06
C ASN A 327 -16.81 -2.64 -6.45
N GLU A 328 -16.89 -2.96 -5.15
CA GLU A 328 -15.95 -3.90 -4.52
C GLU A 328 -16.07 -5.33 -5.12
N LEU A 329 -17.28 -5.75 -5.51
CA LEU A 329 -17.48 -6.99 -6.28
C LEU A 329 -16.82 -6.91 -7.67
N LEU A 330 -16.95 -5.77 -8.37
CA LEU A 330 -16.31 -5.54 -9.66
C LEU A 330 -14.78 -5.54 -9.57
N GLU A 331 -14.22 -4.93 -8.53
CA GLU A 331 -12.78 -4.91 -8.27
C GLU A 331 -12.21 -6.31 -7.98
N ARG A 332 -13.03 -7.21 -7.43
CA ARG A 332 -12.67 -8.60 -7.09
C ARG A 332 -13.17 -9.64 -8.09
N MET A 333 -13.38 -9.24 -9.34
CA MET A 333 -14.01 -10.07 -10.37
C MET A 333 -13.36 -11.46 -10.52
N SER A 334 -12.03 -11.57 -10.38
CA SER A 334 -11.32 -12.85 -10.48
C SER A 334 -11.77 -13.89 -9.45
N ASP A 335 -12.14 -13.46 -8.25
CA ASP A 335 -12.62 -14.36 -7.19
C ASP A 335 -14.14 -14.55 -7.29
N VAL A 336 -14.87 -13.47 -7.60
CA VAL A 336 -16.32 -13.51 -7.84
C VAL A 336 -16.67 -14.52 -8.94
N LEU A 337 -15.92 -14.56 -10.05
CA LEU A 337 -16.18 -15.49 -11.15
C LEU A 337 -16.01 -16.97 -10.76
N LYS A 338 -15.27 -17.30 -9.69
CA LYS A 338 -15.08 -18.67 -9.21
C LYS A 338 -16.28 -19.21 -8.45
N CYS A 339 -17.15 -18.34 -7.94
CA CYS A 339 -18.28 -18.70 -7.07
C CYS A 339 -19.57 -17.91 -7.38
N GLN A 340 -19.66 -17.29 -8.55
CA GLN A 340 -20.76 -16.37 -8.93
C GLN A 340 -22.14 -17.00 -8.79
N GLU A 341 -22.30 -18.30 -9.04
CA GLU A 341 -23.56 -19.03 -8.87
C GLU A 341 -24.05 -19.14 -7.42
N ARG A 342 -23.18 -18.84 -6.45
CA ARG A 342 -23.45 -18.81 -5.02
C ARG A 342 -23.73 -17.41 -4.49
N ILE A 343 -23.66 -16.39 -5.36
CA ILE A 343 -23.89 -14.99 -5.01
C ILE A 343 -25.29 -14.59 -5.46
N PHE A 344 -26.09 -14.14 -4.50
CA PHE A 344 -27.45 -13.65 -4.68
C PHE A 344 -27.48 -12.15 -4.42
N VAL A 345 -27.95 -11.39 -5.39
CA VAL A 345 -28.22 -9.96 -5.25
C VAL A 345 -29.72 -9.76 -5.25
N LEU A 346 -30.25 -9.22 -4.16
CA LEU A 346 -31.68 -9.18 -3.85
C LEU A 346 -32.17 -7.73 -3.82
N SER A 347 -33.16 -7.42 -4.63
CA SER A 347 -33.78 -6.08 -4.71
C SER A 347 -35.29 -6.18 -4.55
N GLU A 348 -35.93 -5.16 -3.97
CA GLU A 348 -37.40 -5.06 -3.94
C GLU A 348 -37.94 -4.46 -5.24
N GLN A 349 -37.14 -3.65 -5.94
CA GLN A 349 -37.61 -2.88 -7.10
C GLN A 349 -37.46 -3.66 -8.41
N VAL A 350 -38.55 -3.84 -9.16
CA VAL A 350 -38.55 -4.42 -10.52
C VAL A 350 -38.12 -3.39 -11.59
N GLN A 351 -37.40 -2.33 -11.21
CA GLN A 351 -36.98 -1.28 -12.15
C GLN A 351 -35.80 -1.74 -13.03
N LYS A 352 -35.50 -0.92 -14.03
CA LYS A 352 -34.53 -1.21 -15.08
C LYS A 352 -33.12 -1.30 -14.49
N GLN A 353 -32.41 -2.39 -14.85
CA GLN A 353 -31.02 -2.60 -14.49
C GLN A 353 -30.15 -1.53 -15.16
N ASP A 354 -29.81 -0.48 -14.44
CA ASP A 354 -28.91 0.59 -14.87
C ASP A 354 -27.69 0.66 -13.92
N GLY A 355 -26.70 1.50 -14.25
CA GLY A 355 -25.58 1.81 -13.35
C GLY A 355 -24.63 0.63 -13.06
N THR A 356 -24.12 0.56 -11.83
CA THR A 356 -23.09 -0.41 -11.40
C THR A 356 -23.62 -1.84 -11.32
N LEU A 357 -24.90 -2.01 -10.96
CA LEU A 357 -25.56 -3.32 -10.97
C LEU A 357 -25.56 -3.93 -12.37
N ALA A 358 -25.93 -3.15 -13.40
CA ALA A 358 -25.91 -3.62 -14.78
C ALA A 358 -24.50 -4.06 -15.23
N LYS A 359 -23.46 -3.31 -14.84
CA LYS A 359 -22.06 -3.67 -15.11
C LYS A 359 -21.68 -4.98 -14.42
N LEU A 360 -22.06 -5.17 -13.16
CA LEU A 360 -21.79 -6.38 -12.40
C LEU A 360 -22.44 -7.60 -13.04
N ILE A 361 -23.74 -7.52 -13.36
CA ILE A 361 -24.48 -8.64 -13.99
C ILE A 361 -23.95 -8.95 -15.40
N HIS A 362 -23.47 -7.95 -16.13
CA HIS A 362 -22.80 -8.17 -17.42
C HIS A 362 -21.45 -8.88 -17.26
N ALA A 363 -20.63 -8.46 -16.29
CA ALA A 363 -19.31 -9.03 -16.04
C ALA A 363 -19.37 -10.45 -15.42
N ALA A 364 -20.35 -10.71 -14.55
CA ALA A 364 -20.54 -11.99 -13.86
C ALA A 364 -21.98 -12.51 -14.09
N PRO A 365 -22.25 -13.10 -15.26
CA PRO A 365 -23.61 -13.45 -15.67
C PRO A 365 -24.24 -14.57 -14.83
N ASN A 366 -23.49 -15.36 -14.07
CA ASN A 366 -24.10 -16.40 -13.23
C ASN A 366 -24.43 -15.92 -11.81
N ILE A 367 -24.18 -14.64 -11.48
CA ILE A 367 -24.75 -14.02 -10.28
C ILE A 367 -26.28 -14.08 -10.37
N ARG A 368 -26.90 -14.50 -9.26
CA ARG A 368 -28.34 -14.67 -9.17
C ARG A 368 -28.98 -13.39 -8.69
N PHE A 369 -29.25 -12.49 -9.63
CA PHE A 369 -30.06 -11.32 -9.37
C PHE A 369 -31.54 -11.70 -9.26
N ALA A 370 -32.17 -11.34 -8.15
CA ALA A 370 -33.55 -11.70 -7.86
C ALA A 370 -34.33 -10.59 -7.17
N TYR A 371 -35.64 -10.62 -7.35
CA TYR A 371 -36.58 -9.74 -6.69
C TYR A 371 -37.22 -10.42 -5.47
N VAL A 372 -37.32 -9.70 -4.36
CA VAL A 372 -38.03 -10.11 -3.13
C VAL A 372 -39.31 -9.30 -2.96
N ASP A 373 -40.33 -9.87 -2.31
CA ASP A 373 -41.64 -9.21 -2.15
C ASP A 373 -41.58 -7.97 -1.26
N ASN A 374 -40.68 -7.96 -0.27
CA ASN A 374 -40.39 -6.84 0.61
C ASN A 374 -39.02 -7.07 1.29
N MET A 375 -38.54 -6.04 1.99
CA MET A 375 -37.27 -6.11 2.72
C MET A 375 -37.39 -6.52 4.20
N THR A 376 -38.58 -6.90 4.69
CA THR A 376 -38.80 -7.24 6.12
C THR A 376 -37.93 -8.39 6.60
N VAL A 377 -37.67 -9.38 5.73
CA VAL A 377 -36.76 -10.50 6.07
C VAL A 377 -35.34 -10.00 6.31
N ALA A 378 -34.85 -9.05 5.50
CA ALA A 378 -33.53 -8.44 5.71
C ALA A 378 -33.45 -7.75 7.08
N GLU A 379 -34.48 -6.99 7.44
CA GLU A 379 -34.54 -6.30 8.75
C GLU A 379 -34.55 -7.27 9.94
N GLN A 380 -35.25 -8.41 9.81
CA GLN A 380 -35.25 -9.47 10.83
C GLN A 380 -33.88 -10.12 10.99
N ILE A 381 -33.19 -10.39 9.88
CA ILE A 381 -31.84 -10.95 9.89
C ILE A 381 -30.86 -9.97 10.53
N ALA A 382 -30.94 -8.68 10.19
CA ALA A 382 -30.10 -7.64 10.78
C ALA A 382 -30.29 -7.55 12.30
N GLU A 383 -31.54 -7.64 12.77
CA GLU A 383 -31.86 -7.62 14.20
C GLU A 383 -31.38 -8.87 14.93
N ALA A 384 -31.60 -10.06 14.34
CA ALA A 384 -31.09 -11.32 14.89
C ALA A 384 -29.55 -11.35 14.94
N ALA A 385 -28.89 -10.61 14.05
CA ALA A 385 -27.44 -10.42 14.02
C ALA A 385 -26.93 -9.34 14.99
N GLY A 386 -27.81 -8.67 15.74
CA GLY A 386 -27.42 -7.60 16.65
C GLY A 386 -26.86 -6.36 15.95
N LEU A 387 -27.14 -6.17 14.65
CA LEU A 387 -26.64 -5.05 13.88
C LEU A 387 -27.37 -3.75 14.28
N THR A 388 -26.60 -2.75 14.72
CA THR A 388 -27.13 -1.51 15.32
C THR A 388 -27.64 -0.50 14.29
N LYS A 389 -27.16 -0.55 13.03
CA LYS A 389 -27.62 0.29 11.92
C LYS A 389 -28.35 -0.56 10.89
N LYS A 390 -29.68 -0.49 10.84
CA LYS A 390 -30.48 -1.18 9.81
C LYS A 390 -30.45 -0.41 8.47
N THR A 391 -29.26 -0.21 7.91
CA THR A 391 -29.04 0.45 6.61
C THR A 391 -28.67 -0.57 5.54
N TYR A 392 -29.12 -0.35 4.30
CA TYR A 392 -28.71 -1.16 3.15
C TYR A 392 -27.32 -0.71 2.64
N PRO A 393 -26.56 -1.59 1.97
CA PRO A 393 -26.87 -3.00 1.73
C PRO A 393 -26.80 -3.85 3.01
N LEU A 394 -27.63 -4.88 3.10
CA LEU A 394 -27.45 -5.96 4.08
C LEU A 394 -26.78 -7.12 3.34
N ALA A 395 -25.62 -7.57 3.80
CA ALA A 395 -24.92 -8.71 3.22
C ALA A 395 -24.70 -9.80 4.25
N ILE A 396 -24.99 -11.05 3.89
CA ILE A 396 -24.78 -12.22 4.75
C ILE A 396 -24.06 -13.35 4.01
N VAL A 397 -23.37 -14.20 4.78
CA VAL A 397 -22.84 -15.48 4.30
C VAL A 397 -23.61 -16.62 4.95
N LEU A 398 -24.05 -17.58 4.15
CA LEU A 398 -24.70 -18.80 4.56
C LEU A 398 -23.74 -19.97 4.51
N ASP A 399 -23.78 -20.83 5.51
CA ASP A 399 -23.15 -22.15 5.46
C ASP A 399 -23.96 -23.16 4.62
N GLU A 400 -23.43 -24.38 4.46
CA GLU A 400 -24.13 -25.47 3.76
C GLU A 400 -25.44 -25.88 4.45
N GLY A 401 -25.57 -25.61 5.75
CA GLY A 401 -26.79 -25.82 6.53
C GLY A 401 -27.84 -24.70 6.36
N GLY A 402 -27.53 -23.62 5.64
CA GLY A 402 -28.42 -22.48 5.43
C GLY A 402 -28.46 -21.50 6.60
N LYS A 403 -27.55 -21.62 7.56
CA LYS A 403 -27.44 -20.69 8.69
C LYS A 403 -26.56 -19.52 8.30
N ALA A 404 -26.96 -18.31 8.69
CA ALA A 404 -26.11 -17.14 8.48
C ALA A 404 -24.96 -17.16 9.49
N ILE A 405 -23.75 -17.22 8.94
CA ILE A 405 -22.46 -17.26 9.67
C ILE A 405 -21.71 -15.94 9.66
N TYR A 406 -22.20 -14.98 8.88
CA TYR A 406 -21.68 -13.62 8.80
C TYR A 406 -22.81 -12.69 8.38
N ALA A 407 -22.85 -11.48 8.93
CA ALA A 407 -23.79 -10.43 8.54
C ALA A 407 -23.17 -9.04 8.70
N THR A 408 -23.43 -8.15 7.74
CA THR A 408 -23.04 -6.73 7.79
C THR A 408 -24.12 -5.87 7.17
N CYS A 409 -24.26 -4.65 7.67
CA CYS A 409 -25.22 -3.64 7.21
C CYS A 409 -24.51 -2.35 6.78
N GLY A 410 -25.02 -1.68 5.76
CA GLY A 410 -24.33 -0.57 5.10
C GLY A 410 -23.06 -1.05 4.39
N TYR A 411 -22.24 -0.08 3.96
CA TYR A 411 -20.95 -0.37 3.36
C TYR A 411 -19.82 -0.27 4.39
N ASN A 412 -19.04 -1.36 4.48
CA ASN A 412 -17.76 -1.38 5.19
C ASN A 412 -16.68 -1.85 4.20
N VAL A 413 -15.61 -1.07 4.04
CA VAL A 413 -14.49 -1.41 3.15
C VAL A 413 -13.93 -2.80 3.48
N GLY A 414 -13.82 -3.66 2.47
CA GLY A 414 -13.25 -5.01 2.60
C GLY A 414 -14.29 -6.09 2.93
N SER A 415 -15.58 -5.75 2.97
CA SER A 415 -16.65 -6.71 3.30
C SER A 415 -16.74 -7.84 2.29
N ILE A 416 -16.52 -7.57 1.00
CA ILE A 416 -16.57 -8.61 -0.04
C ILE A 416 -15.44 -9.61 0.16
N ALA A 417 -14.23 -9.13 0.49
CA ALA A 417 -13.10 -10.01 0.80
C ALA A 417 -13.44 -10.99 1.92
N GLN A 418 -14.04 -10.48 3.01
CA GLN A 418 -14.44 -11.28 4.16
C GLN A 418 -15.50 -12.32 3.83
N MET A 419 -16.44 -11.98 2.95
CA MET A 419 -17.50 -12.90 2.53
C MET A 419 -16.97 -14.00 1.60
N LEU A 420 -16.11 -13.64 0.63
CA LEU A 420 -15.53 -14.60 -0.32
C LEU A 420 -14.61 -15.62 0.37
N MET A 421 -13.92 -15.25 1.45
CA MET A 421 -13.10 -16.20 2.24
C MET A 421 -13.92 -17.26 2.97
N ARG A 422 -15.23 -17.07 3.12
CA ARG A 422 -16.12 -17.93 3.92
C ARG A 422 -17.00 -18.87 3.08
N ILE A 423 -16.90 -18.80 1.74
CA ILE A 423 -17.68 -19.66 0.84
C ILE A 423 -16.80 -20.60 0.03
#